data_AF-A0A3C0ZZA1-F1
#
_entry.id   AF-A0A3C0ZZA1-F1
#
_cell.length_a   1.000
_cell.length_b   1.000
_cell.length_c   1.000
_cell.angle_alpha   90.00
_cell.angle_beta   90.00
_cell.angle_gamma   90.00
#
_symmetry.space_group_name_H-M   'P 1'
#
loop_
_entity.id
_entity.type
_entity.pdbx_description
1 polymer ?
#
loop_
_entity_poly.entity_id
_entity_poly.type
_entity_poly.pdbx_seq_one_letter_code
_entity_poly.pdbx_strand_id
1 'polypeptide(L)'
;MLNNLFRLTAAEMVMVATHPVIASDLVAKIDALARLAPIIKHHHERYNGTGYPDGLKREEIPLGARILAVPDSFEALTAERP
;
A
#
# COMPACT_ATOMS: atom_id res chain seq x y z
N MET A 1 -3.22 13.17 -8.23
CA MET A 1 -2.20 12.11 -8.15
C MET A 1 -1.04 12.52 -9.04
N LEU A 2 0.21 12.35 -8.58
CA LEU A 2 1.41 12.88 -9.25
C LEU A 2 1.57 12.25 -10.65
N ASN A 3 1.61 13.10 -11.67
CA ASN A 3 1.96 12.74 -13.04
C ASN A 3 3.45 12.42 -13.09
N ASN A 4 3.83 11.15 -13.21
CA ASN A 4 5.12 10.84 -13.81
C ASN A 4 5.12 9.46 -14.47
N LEU A 5 5.37 9.47 -15.78
CA LEU A 5 5.09 8.35 -16.68
C LEU A 5 5.99 7.14 -16.45
N PHE A 6 7.20 7.23 -15.86
CA PHE A 6 8.05 6.02 -15.76
C PHE A 6 8.97 5.85 -14.56
N ARG A 7 9.10 6.80 -13.62
CA ARG A 7 9.79 6.57 -12.33
C ARG A 7 9.57 7.74 -11.39
N LEU A 8 9.12 7.43 -10.17
CA LEU A 8 9.14 8.39 -9.08
C LEU A 8 10.60 8.60 -8.65
N THR A 9 10.96 9.84 -8.36
CA THR A 9 12.21 10.18 -7.66
C THR A 9 12.21 9.55 -6.26
N ALA A 10 13.38 9.46 -5.63
CA ALA A 10 13.47 8.94 -4.26
C ALA A 10 12.58 9.74 -3.28
N ALA A 11 12.51 11.07 -3.43
CA ALA A 11 11.66 11.92 -2.61
C ALA A 11 10.16 11.68 -2.85
N GLU A 12 9.75 11.52 -4.11
CA GLU A 12 8.36 11.17 -4.45
C GLU A 12 8.01 9.76 -3.96
N MET A 13 8.93 8.80 -4.03
CA MET A 13 8.74 7.46 -3.47
C MET A 13 8.52 7.51 -1.95
N VAL A 14 9.30 8.31 -1.23
CA VAL A 14 9.09 8.52 0.22
C VAL A 14 7.70 9.09 0.47
N MET A 15 7.28 10.09 -0.31
CA MET A 15 5.95 10.69 -0.18
C MET A 15 4.84 9.68 -0.46
N VAL A 16 4.95 8.90 -1.55
CA VAL A 16 3.97 7.85 -1.87
C VAL A 16 3.93 6.79 -0.77
N ALA A 17 5.08 6.42 -0.20
CA ALA A 17 5.13 5.44 0.90
C ALA A 17 4.42 5.90 2.18
N THR A 18 4.05 7.18 2.32
CA THR A 18 3.29 7.68 3.47
C THR A 18 1.78 7.40 3.39
N HIS A 19 1.21 7.25 2.18
CA HIS A 19 -0.24 7.12 2.04
C HIS A 19 -0.86 5.91 2.77
N PRO A 20 -0.27 4.69 2.81
CA PRO A 20 -0.92 3.59 3.50
C PRO A 20 -0.93 3.79 5.02
N VAL A 21 0.07 4.51 5.55
CA VAL A 21 0.14 4.88 6.98
C VAL A 21 -0.95 5.88 7.31
N ILE A 22 -1.05 6.97 6.54
CA ILE A 22 -2.06 8.01 6.76
C ILE A 22 -3.47 7.42 6.61
N ALA A 23 -3.71 6.61 5.58
CA ALA A 23 -5.01 5.97 5.36
C ALA A 23 -5.36 4.99 6.50
N SER A 24 -4.39 4.20 6.96
CA SER A 24 -4.55 3.33 8.12
C SER A 24 -4.96 4.12 9.37
N ASP A 25 -4.27 5.23 9.66
CA ASP A 25 -4.56 6.07 10.83
C ASP A 25 -5.93 6.73 10.77
N LEU A 26 -6.40 7.11 9.57
CA LEU A 26 -7.74 7.64 9.37
C LEU A 26 -8.80 6.56 9.59
N VAL A 27 -8.61 5.39 8.99
CA VAL A 27 -9.56 4.28 9.06
C VAL A 27 -9.62 3.67 10.46
N ALA A 28 -8.51 3.67 11.20
CA ALA A 28 -8.46 3.21 12.59
C ALA A 28 -9.38 4.02 13.53
N LYS A 29 -9.71 5.27 13.17
CA LYS A 29 -10.58 6.16 13.97
C LYS A 29 -12.07 5.94 13.70
N ILE A 30 -12.42 5.07 12.74
CA ILE A 30 -13.79 4.74 12.40
C ILE A 30 -14.07 3.34 12.94
N ASP A 31 -14.83 3.21 14.03
CA ASP A 31 -15.05 1.93 14.74
C ASP A 31 -15.43 0.77 13.82
N ALA A 32 -16.33 1.02 12.86
CA ALA A 32 -16.79 0.01 11.90
C ALA A 32 -15.68 -0.50 10.96
N LEU A 33 -14.62 0.30 10.75
CA LEU A 33 -13.54 0.03 9.81
C LEU A 33 -12.19 -0.22 10.50
N ALA A 34 -12.06 0.00 11.81
CA ALA A 34 -10.79 -0.07 12.51
C ALA A 34 -10.03 -1.39 12.30
N ARG A 35 -10.75 -2.51 12.18
CA ARG A 35 -10.17 -3.83 11.88
C ARG A 35 -9.47 -3.93 10.52
N LEU A 36 -9.76 -3.02 9.60
CA LEU A 36 -9.15 -2.96 8.26
C LEU A 36 -7.85 -2.17 8.25
N ALA A 37 -7.56 -1.39 9.29
CA ALA A 37 -6.35 -0.55 9.33
C ALA A 37 -5.06 -1.33 9.06
N PRO A 38 -4.81 -2.54 9.61
CA PRO A 38 -3.62 -3.33 9.27
C PRO A 38 -3.59 -3.76 7.80
N ILE A 39 -4.75 -4.07 7.20
CA ILE A 39 -4.83 -4.44 5.79
C ILE A 39 -4.43 -3.24 4.91
N ILE A 40 -4.93 -2.06 5.25
CA ILE A 40 -4.65 -0.81 4.55
C ILE A 40 -3.21 -0.35 4.76
N LYS A 41 -2.64 -0.51 5.96
CA LYS A 41 -1.24 -0.14 6.22
C LYS A 41 -0.27 -0.96 5.39
N HIS A 42 -0.55 -2.24 5.20
CA HIS A 42 0.42 -3.21 4.69
C HIS A 42 0.15 -3.69 3.26
N HIS A 43 -0.81 -3.13 2.54
CA HIS A 43 -1.13 -3.58 1.17
C HIS A 43 -0.01 -3.38 0.14
N HIS A 44 0.98 -2.52 0.44
CA HIS A 44 2.21 -2.35 -0.37
C HIS A 44 3.40 -3.20 0.12
N GLU A 45 3.21 -4.02 1.15
CA GLU A 45 4.22 -4.99 1.57
C GLU A 45 4.39 -6.08 0.51
N ARG A 46 5.63 -6.48 0.26
CA ARG A 46 5.97 -7.50 -0.73
C ARG A 46 6.38 -8.78 -0.02
N TYR A 47 5.99 -9.93 -0.56
CA TYR A 47 6.25 -11.23 0.07
C TYR A 47 7.74 -11.50 0.39
N ASN A 48 8.66 -10.86 -0.36
CA ASN A 48 10.11 -10.93 -0.16
C ASN A 48 10.69 -9.88 0.83
N GLY A 49 9.87 -8.98 1.37
CA GLY A 49 10.27 -7.92 2.30
C GLY A 49 10.89 -6.68 1.67
N THR A 50 10.72 -6.47 0.37
CA THR A 50 11.15 -5.24 -0.30
C THR A 50 10.00 -4.22 -0.43
N GLY A 51 8.93 -4.40 0.33
CA GLY A 51 7.78 -3.51 0.38
C GLY A 51 7.94 -2.44 1.45
N TYR A 52 6.85 -1.72 1.71
CA TYR A 52 6.76 -0.66 2.69
C TYR A 52 5.37 -0.69 3.35
N PRO A 53 5.19 -0.09 4.54
CA PRO A 53 6.13 0.75 5.29
C PRO A 53 7.08 0.02 6.24
N ASP A 54 6.75 -1.20 6.69
CA ASP A 54 7.43 -1.87 7.80
C ASP A 54 8.43 -2.93 7.30
N GLY A 55 8.39 -3.30 6.01
CA GLY A 55 9.32 -4.27 5.40
C GLY A 55 9.02 -5.72 5.78
N LEU A 56 7.74 -6.02 6.06
CA LEU A 56 7.27 -7.32 6.50
C LEU A 56 7.51 -8.40 5.44
N LYS A 57 7.82 -9.63 5.88
CA LYS A 57 8.08 -10.77 5.00
C LYS A 57 7.05 -11.85 5.17
N ARG A 58 6.65 -12.44 4.04
CA ARG A 58 5.84 -13.65 3.97
C ARG A 58 4.57 -13.56 4.84
N GLU A 59 4.47 -14.37 5.89
CA GLU A 59 3.33 -14.47 6.79
C GLU A 59 3.26 -13.36 7.85
N GLU A 60 4.33 -12.57 8.01
CA GLU A 60 4.26 -11.33 8.79
C GLU A 60 3.28 -10.33 8.17
N ILE A 61 3.07 -10.42 6.85
CA ILE A 61 2.10 -9.60 6.12
C ILE A 61 0.68 -10.12 6.40
N PRO A 62 -0.24 -9.26 6.89
CA PRO A 62 -1.63 -9.64 7.09
C PRO A 62 -2.22 -10.32 5.85
N LEU A 63 -2.96 -11.41 6.02
CA LEU A 63 -3.54 -12.16 4.90
C LEU A 63 -4.39 -11.25 3.98
N GLY A 64 -5.20 -10.37 4.57
CA GLY A 64 -5.99 -9.41 3.81
C GLY A 64 -5.15 -8.43 2.99
N ALA A 65 -3.99 -8.01 3.49
CA ALA A 65 -3.06 -7.15 2.75
C ALA A 65 -2.45 -7.89 1.55
N ARG A 66 -2.07 -9.16 1.72
CA ARG A 66 -1.58 -10.00 0.62
C ARG A 66 -2.63 -10.21 -0.46
N ILE A 67 -3.89 -10.39 -0.06
CA ILE A 67 -5.02 -10.51 -0.99
C ILE A 67 -5.25 -9.19 -1.73
N LEU A 68 -5.26 -8.06 -1.02
CA LEU A 68 -5.51 -6.72 -1.57
C LEU A 68 -4.40 -6.25 -2.53
N ALA A 69 -3.14 -6.66 -2.29
CA ALA A 69 -2.00 -6.31 -3.14
C ALA A 69 -2.14 -6.80 -4.59
N VAL A 70 -2.87 -7.90 -4.82
CA VAL A 70 -3.07 -8.49 -6.15
C VAL A 70 -3.93 -7.60 -7.06
N PRO A 71 -5.20 -7.26 -6.70
CA PRO A 71 -6.01 -6.36 -7.52
C PRO A 71 -5.44 -4.94 -7.59
N ASP A 72 -4.78 -4.43 -6.55
CA ASP A 72 -4.11 -3.12 -6.58
C ASP A 72 -2.99 -3.08 -7.62
N SER A 73 -2.13 -4.11 -7.64
CA SER A 73 -1.08 -4.23 -8.67
C SER A 73 -1.67 -4.42 -10.07
N PHE A 74 -2.75 -5.17 -10.20
CA PHE A 74 -3.42 -5.38 -11.49
C PHE A 74 -3.98 -4.06 -12.04
N GLU A 75 -4.74 -3.33 -11.23
CA GLU A 75 -5.29 -2.02 -11.61
C GLU A 75 -4.16 -1.05 -11.99
N ALA A 76 -3.08 -0.99 -11.21
CA ALA A 76 -1.93 -0.13 -11.51
C ALA A 76 -1.25 -0.45 -12.85
N LEU A 77 -1.31 -1.72 -13.31
CA LEU A 77 -0.75 -2.17 -14.58
C LEU A 77 -1.72 -2.00 -15.77
N THR A 78 -3.03 -2.10 -15.53
CA THR A 78 -4.04 -2.09 -16.60
C THR A 78 -4.78 -0.77 -16.75
N ALA A 79 -4.68 0.14 -15.79
CA ALA A 79 -5.31 1.44 -15.87
C ALA A 79 -4.78 2.19 -17.10
N GLU A 80 -5.69 2.67 -17.95
CA GLU A 80 -5.35 3.64 -18.98
C GLU A 80 -4.87 4.93 -18.30
N ARG A 81 -3.56 5.15 -18.37
CA ARG A 81 -2.93 6.39 -17.91
C ARG A 81 -2.69 7.27 -19.14
N PRO A 82 -3.10 8.55 -19.12
CA PRO A 82 -2.83 9.48 -20.22
C PRO A 82 -1.33 9.72 -20.42
#